data_AF-A0A7J7JPC4-F1
#
_entry.id   AF-A0A7J7JPC4-F1
#
_cell.length_a   1.000
_cell.length_b   1.000
_cell.length_c   1.000
_cell.angle_alpha   90.00
_cell.angle_beta   90.00
_cell.angle_gamma   90.00
#
_symmetry.space_group_name_H-M   'P 1'
#
loop_
_entity.id
_entity.type
_entity.pdbx_description
1 polymer ?
#
loop_
_entity_poly.entity_id
_entity_poly.type
_entity_poly.pdbx_seq_one_letter_code
_entity_poly.pdbx_strand_id
1 'polypeptide(L)'
;MATMGDGQKDNYFTVDRAGDATRYTDLEWFKDIKRRWSYNTEGLVKYTLNPWIRSDDAGKNIRKHEEYPLVWYSAGYESGLWSDPYFDCLGYVKDWILSYRVPFFGNTGYGSAVEFRGIVTVDVKLDLLDIEQCPSDFYTSNAFMGTARCDYETTYCQRIENQGFQLHQGYRCDCKQGYEYPWKGANEYFYTGDLIEDSRQRYLRNDTNRFNRLVCRMSTATHPKLAVITLFISLIFSYFMH
;
A
#
# COMPACT_ATOMS: atom_id res chain seq x y z
N MET A 1 -3.44 4.42 2.08
CA MET A 1 -2.00 4.48 1.83
C MET A 1 -1.64 3.22 1.05
N ALA A 2 -1.07 3.35 -0.16
CA ALA A 2 -0.66 2.17 -0.94
C ALA A 2 0.80 1.82 -0.58
N THR A 3 1.08 0.55 -0.34
CA THR A 3 2.43 0.04 -0.03
C THR A 3 2.91 -0.83 -1.19
N MET A 4 4.18 -0.70 -1.57
CA MET A 4 4.80 -1.52 -2.60
C MET A 4 5.26 -2.87 -2.01
N GLY A 5 4.99 -3.96 -2.73
CA GLY A 5 5.53 -5.29 -2.43
C GLY A 5 7.01 -5.40 -2.79
N ASP A 6 7.80 -6.09 -1.95
CA ASP A 6 9.25 -6.24 -2.14
C ASP A 6 9.57 -7.52 -2.93
N GLY A 7 10.46 -7.43 -3.95
CA GLY A 7 11.09 -8.63 -4.52
C GLY A 7 11.16 -8.82 -6.04
N GLN A 8 10.97 -7.81 -6.90
CA GLN A 8 11.13 -7.98 -8.36
C GLN A 8 12.31 -7.17 -8.92
N LYS A 9 13.15 -7.82 -9.75
CA LYS A 9 14.27 -7.19 -10.45
C LYS A 9 13.71 -6.34 -11.58
N ASP A 10 13.38 -5.09 -11.26
CA ASP A 10 12.63 -4.24 -12.19
C ASP A 10 13.54 -3.59 -13.24
N ASN A 11 13.09 -3.63 -14.48
CA ASN A 11 13.67 -2.83 -15.55
C ASN A 11 13.11 -1.41 -15.44
N TYR A 12 13.93 -0.46 -15.02
CA TYR A 12 13.56 0.95 -14.99
C TYR A 12 13.92 1.62 -16.32
N PHE A 13 12.99 2.40 -16.87
CA PHE A 13 13.25 3.29 -18.00
C PHE A 13 13.47 4.70 -17.46
N THR A 14 14.59 5.32 -17.80
CA THR A 14 14.88 6.72 -17.47
C THR A 14 14.83 7.55 -18.73
N VAL A 15 14.05 8.64 -18.68
CA VAL A 15 13.82 9.52 -19.82
C VAL A 15 14.15 10.93 -19.38
N ASP A 16 15.10 11.55 -20.05
CA ASP A 16 15.30 12.99 -19.96
C ASP A 16 14.40 13.66 -20.99
N ARG A 17 13.45 14.48 -20.51
CA ARG A 17 12.54 15.25 -21.38
C ARG A 17 13.08 16.63 -21.73
N ALA A 18 14.29 16.98 -21.28
CA ALA A 18 14.93 18.22 -21.67
C ALA A 18 15.18 18.24 -23.19
N GLY A 19 14.57 19.19 -23.89
CA GLY A 19 14.70 19.32 -25.34
C GLY A 19 13.68 18.54 -26.16
N ASP A 20 12.69 17.90 -25.53
CA ASP A 20 11.56 17.29 -26.24
C ASP A 20 10.81 18.33 -27.11
N ALA A 21 10.29 17.89 -28.26
CA ALA A 21 9.52 18.74 -29.16
C ALA A 21 8.25 19.31 -28.49
N THR A 22 7.65 18.54 -27.58
CA THR A 22 6.54 18.98 -26.72
C THR A 22 7.06 19.57 -25.43
N ARG A 23 6.68 20.81 -25.12
CA ARG A 23 7.10 21.48 -23.88
C ARG A 23 6.37 20.91 -22.66
N TYR A 24 7.07 20.07 -21.90
CA TYR A 24 6.58 19.56 -20.61
C TYR A 24 6.29 20.68 -19.59
N THR A 25 6.93 21.85 -19.74
CA THR A 25 6.73 23.02 -18.88
C THR A 25 5.33 23.61 -18.94
N ASP A 26 4.62 23.35 -20.04
CA ASP A 26 3.27 23.88 -20.27
C ASP A 26 2.19 22.98 -19.66
N LEU A 27 2.54 21.78 -19.22
CA LEU A 27 1.63 20.81 -18.59
C LEU A 27 1.15 21.32 -17.23
N GLU A 28 -0.11 21.05 -16.90
CA GLU A 28 -0.75 21.57 -15.69
C GLU A 28 -0.03 21.12 -14.42
N TRP A 29 0.30 19.81 -14.34
CA TRP A 29 1.01 19.27 -13.19
C TRP A 29 2.37 19.92 -12.94
N PHE A 30 3.06 20.36 -14.01
CA PHE A 30 4.36 21.01 -13.88
C PHE A 30 4.18 22.41 -13.29
N LYS A 31 3.19 23.15 -13.80
CA LYS A 31 2.82 24.48 -13.30
C LYS A 31 2.37 24.43 -11.84
N ASP A 32 1.60 23.43 -11.46
CA ASP A 32 1.10 23.26 -10.09
C ASP A 32 2.22 23.01 -9.09
N ILE A 33 3.14 22.09 -9.40
CA ILE A 33 4.30 21.82 -8.53
C ILE A 33 5.20 23.05 -8.47
N LYS A 34 5.49 23.70 -9.60
CA LYS A 34 6.31 24.91 -9.61
C LYS A 34 5.70 26.04 -8.78
N ARG A 35 4.37 26.23 -8.83
CA ARG A 35 3.62 27.22 -8.04
C ARG A 35 3.59 26.87 -6.55
N ARG A 36 3.42 25.59 -6.21
CA ARG A 36 3.44 25.11 -4.81
C ARG A 36 4.76 25.43 -4.13
N TRP A 37 5.87 25.31 -4.85
CA TRP A 37 7.22 25.47 -4.31
C TRP A 37 7.89 26.82 -4.64
N SER A 38 7.18 27.75 -5.29
CA SER A 38 7.74 29.07 -5.60
C SER A 38 7.82 29.99 -4.39
N TYR A 39 6.96 29.78 -3.39
CA TYR A 39 6.83 30.67 -2.23
C TYR A 39 7.45 30.08 -0.95
N ASN A 40 7.44 28.75 -0.80
CA ASN A 40 7.99 28.08 0.37
C ASN A 40 8.87 26.89 -0.05
N THR A 41 10.13 26.93 0.37
CA THR A 41 11.12 25.87 0.20
C THR A 41 11.56 25.26 1.54
N GLU A 42 10.80 25.50 2.59
CA GLU A 42 10.97 24.85 3.89
C GLU A 42 10.70 23.35 3.77
N GLY A 43 11.47 22.53 4.48
CA GLY A 43 11.38 21.07 4.42
C GLY A 43 12.16 20.43 3.26
N LEU A 44 12.92 21.20 2.48
CA LEU A 44 13.83 20.62 1.50
C LEU A 44 14.97 19.86 2.19
N VAL A 45 15.21 18.64 1.72
CA VAL A 45 16.29 17.78 2.17
C VAL A 45 17.50 18.01 1.27
N LYS A 46 18.68 18.22 1.88
CA LYS A 46 19.95 18.36 1.17
C LYS A 46 20.50 16.99 0.83
N TYR A 47 20.77 16.77 -0.44
CA TYR A 47 21.46 15.59 -0.95
C TYR A 47 22.86 15.99 -1.44
N THR A 48 23.81 15.07 -1.29
CA THR A 48 25.20 15.29 -1.70
C THR A 48 25.74 14.02 -2.30
N LEU A 49 26.21 14.11 -3.54
CA LEU A 49 26.85 13.03 -4.26
C LEU A 49 28.29 13.43 -4.57
N ASN A 50 29.19 12.44 -4.49
CA ASN A 50 30.60 12.59 -4.84
C ASN A 50 30.89 11.78 -6.10
N PRO A 51 30.36 12.16 -7.28
CA PRO A 51 30.49 11.35 -8.47
C PRO A 51 31.91 11.43 -9.06
N TRP A 52 32.42 10.25 -9.41
CA TRP A 52 33.64 10.07 -10.20
C TRP A 52 33.22 9.67 -11.62
N ILE A 53 33.66 10.42 -12.62
CA ILE A 53 33.38 10.16 -14.02
C ILE A 53 34.63 9.57 -14.68
N ARG A 54 34.43 8.63 -15.60
CA ARG A 54 35.50 8.19 -16.50
C ARG A 54 35.88 9.33 -17.44
N SER A 55 37.17 9.58 -17.56
CA SER A 55 37.68 10.59 -18.50
C SER A 55 37.78 10.07 -19.93
N ASP A 56 37.90 8.76 -20.10
CA ASP A 56 38.01 8.04 -21.35
C ASP A 56 36.96 6.92 -21.46
N ASP A 57 36.63 6.56 -22.71
CA ASP A 57 35.75 5.44 -23.06
C ASP A 57 36.30 4.09 -22.59
N ALA A 58 37.63 3.93 -22.62
CA ALA A 58 38.34 2.78 -22.09
C ALA A 58 38.33 2.69 -20.55
N GLY A 59 37.92 3.76 -19.85
CA GLY A 59 37.79 3.81 -18.39
C GLY A 59 39.09 3.66 -17.60
N LYS A 60 40.24 3.97 -18.20
CA LYS A 60 41.55 3.85 -17.53
C LYS A 60 41.77 4.94 -16.50
N ASN A 61 41.15 6.11 -16.67
CA ASN A 61 41.34 7.24 -15.80
C ASN A 61 40.00 7.78 -15.30
N ILE A 62 39.89 7.93 -13.97
CA ILE A 62 38.75 8.57 -13.31
C ILE A 62 39.09 10.02 -12.97
N ARG A 63 38.10 10.90 -13.17
CA ARG A 63 38.16 12.31 -12.77
C ARG A 63 36.92 12.65 -11.95
N LYS A 64 37.02 13.66 -11.10
CA LYS A 64 35.84 14.19 -10.40
C LYS A 64 34.91 14.85 -11.42
N HIS A 65 33.61 14.80 -11.15
CA HIS A 65 32.63 15.59 -11.90
C HIS A 65 32.96 17.09 -11.80
N GLU A 66 32.58 17.86 -12.82
CA GLU A 66 32.88 19.30 -12.90
C GLU A 66 32.30 20.05 -11.69
N GLU A 67 31.06 19.73 -11.32
CA GLU A 67 30.45 20.11 -10.06
C GLU A 67 30.72 19.02 -9.01
N TYR A 68 31.80 19.15 -8.24
CA TYR A 68 32.16 18.25 -7.14
C TYR A 68 32.35 19.00 -5.82
N PRO A 69 31.65 18.63 -4.73
CA PRO A 69 30.59 17.62 -4.68
C PRO A 69 29.32 18.13 -5.38
N LEU A 70 28.54 17.22 -5.97
CA LEU A 70 27.25 17.56 -6.53
C LEU A 70 26.26 17.70 -5.38
N VAL A 71 25.70 18.90 -5.21
CA VAL A 71 24.77 19.22 -4.13
C VAL A 71 23.46 19.70 -4.73
N TRP A 72 22.36 19.05 -4.35
CA TRP A 72 21.02 19.48 -4.70
C TRP A 72 20.09 19.33 -3.51
N TYR A 73 18.93 19.95 -3.61
CA TYR A 73 17.89 19.89 -2.61
C TYR A 73 16.65 19.27 -3.24
N SER A 74 15.88 18.49 -2.50
CA SER A 74 14.64 17.90 -3.00
C SER A 74 13.60 17.90 -1.88
N ALA A 75 12.33 17.92 -2.26
CA ALA A 75 11.27 17.68 -1.28
C ALA A 75 11.42 16.28 -0.69
N GLY A 76 11.10 16.13 0.61
CA GLY A 76 11.00 14.83 1.25
C GLY A 76 9.86 13.99 0.66
N TYR A 77 9.89 12.69 0.93
CA TYR A 77 8.94 11.72 0.37
C TYR A 77 7.47 12.08 0.73
N GLU A 78 7.26 12.55 1.95
CA GLU A 78 5.96 12.99 2.47
C GLU A 78 5.38 14.21 1.74
N SER A 79 6.24 15.00 1.06
CA SER A 79 5.85 16.24 0.39
C SER A 79 5.65 16.10 -1.12
N GLY A 80 5.94 14.92 -1.68
CA GLY A 80 5.70 14.63 -3.10
C GLY A 80 4.23 14.61 -3.47
N LEU A 81 3.95 14.74 -4.77
CA LEU A 81 2.60 14.80 -5.30
C LEU A 81 2.29 13.51 -6.08
N TRP A 82 1.24 12.82 -5.65
CA TRP A 82 0.65 11.71 -6.41
C TRP A 82 -0.39 12.27 -7.39
N SER A 83 -0.42 11.73 -8.61
CA SER A 83 -1.52 11.95 -9.54
C SER A 83 -2.73 11.08 -9.19
N ASP A 84 -3.88 11.34 -9.80
CA ASP A 84 -4.93 10.33 -9.90
C ASP A 84 -4.47 9.18 -10.81
N PRO A 85 -5.05 7.97 -10.68
CA PRO A 85 -4.78 6.87 -11.61
C PRO A 85 -5.19 7.23 -13.04
N TYR A 86 -4.32 6.94 -14.01
CA TYR A 86 -4.62 7.10 -15.43
C TYR A 86 -3.93 6.03 -16.28
N PHE A 87 -4.44 5.81 -17.48
CA PHE A 87 -3.83 4.89 -18.43
C PHE A 87 -2.82 5.64 -19.30
N ASP A 88 -1.57 5.19 -19.33
CA ASP A 88 -0.54 5.79 -20.19
C ASP A 88 -0.56 5.16 -21.59
N CYS A 89 -1.13 5.88 -22.56
CA CYS A 89 -1.22 5.40 -23.94
C CYS A 89 0.10 5.54 -24.73
N LEU A 90 0.91 6.56 -24.42
CA LEU A 90 1.99 7.04 -25.30
C LEU A 90 3.39 6.85 -24.71
N GLY A 91 3.50 6.68 -23.39
CA GLY A 91 4.78 6.47 -22.74
C GLY A 91 5.26 5.02 -22.82
N TYR A 92 6.25 4.73 -21.98
CA TYR A 92 6.97 3.46 -21.98
C TYR A 92 6.19 2.36 -21.23
N VAL A 93 5.30 2.74 -20.32
CA VAL A 93 4.53 1.84 -19.49
C VAL A 93 3.07 1.91 -19.91
N LYS A 94 2.70 1.09 -20.91
CA LYS A 94 1.34 1.08 -21.49
C LYS A 94 0.32 0.36 -20.60
N ASP A 95 0.06 0.95 -19.43
CA ASP A 95 -0.71 0.34 -18.36
C ASP A 95 -1.47 1.39 -17.54
N TRP A 96 -2.30 0.94 -16.59
CA TRP A 96 -2.82 1.81 -15.54
C TRP A 96 -1.69 2.16 -14.57
N ILE A 97 -1.39 3.44 -14.44
CA ILE A 97 -0.29 3.94 -13.63
C ILE A 97 -0.71 5.06 -12.67
N LEU A 98 0.11 5.25 -11.65
CA LEU A 98 0.11 6.37 -10.74
C LEU A 98 1.46 7.09 -10.86
N SER A 99 1.45 8.40 -11.09
CA SER A 99 2.68 9.18 -11.17
C SER A 99 2.98 9.83 -9.83
N TYR A 100 4.15 9.56 -9.28
CA TYR A 100 4.71 10.30 -8.15
C TYR A 100 5.68 11.37 -8.62
N ARG A 101 5.49 12.61 -8.17
CA ARG A 101 6.24 13.77 -8.69
C ARG A 101 6.87 14.56 -7.55
N VAL A 102 8.17 14.82 -7.68
CA VAL A 102 8.98 15.50 -6.67
C VAL A 102 9.88 16.56 -7.32
N PRO A 103 9.85 17.83 -6.86
CA PRO A 103 10.74 18.86 -7.37
C PRO A 103 12.14 18.75 -6.76
N PHE A 104 13.14 19.13 -7.54
CA PHE A 104 14.51 19.29 -7.06
C PHE A 104 15.07 20.66 -7.43
N PHE A 105 16.01 21.12 -6.61
CA PHE A 105 16.54 22.47 -6.60
C PHE A 105 18.06 22.43 -6.59
N GLY A 106 18.65 23.37 -7.31
CA GLY A 106 20.08 23.62 -7.31
C GLY A 106 20.43 24.72 -6.32
N ASN A 107 21.70 24.78 -5.94
CA ASN A 107 22.22 25.92 -5.21
C ASN A 107 22.44 27.09 -6.19
N THR A 108 22.04 28.31 -5.81
CA THR A 108 22.30 29.52 -6.61
C THR A 108 23.73 30.04 -6.45
N GLY A 109 24.49 29.53 -5.48
CA GLY A 109 25.86 29.96 -5.19
C GLY A 109 25.95 31.21 -4.31
N TYR A 110 24.83 31.89 -4.04
CA TYR A 110 24.75 33.07 -3.19
C TYR A 110 23.93 32.77 -1.93
N GLY A 111 24.63 32.59 -0.80
CA GLY A 111 24.00 32.31 0.50
C GLY A 111 23.30 30.94 0.54
N SER A 112 22.16 30.88 1.20
CA SER A 112 21.32 29.66 1.35
C SER A 112 20.16 29.60 0.36
N ALA A 113 20.15 30.44 -0.69
CA ALA A 113 19.08 30.49 -1.66
C ALA A 113 19.14 29.31 -2.65
N VAL A 114 18.01 28.65 -2.84
CA VAL A 114 17.84 27.52 -3.77
C VAL A 114 17.05 27.93 -5.00
N GLU A 115 17.37 27.33 -6.14
CA GLU A 115 16.71 27.57 -7.42
C GLU A 115 16.03 26.31 -7.92
N PHE A 116 14.77 26.42 -8.34
CA PHE A 116 14.04 25.33 -8.94
C PHE A 116 14.72 24.86 -10.24
N ARG A 117 15.16 23.60 -10.29
CA ARG A 117 15.85 23.03 -11.47
C ARG A 117 14.92 22.15 -12.30
N GLY A 118 14.05 21.39 -11.65
CA GLY A 118 13.15 20.49 -12.37
C GLY A 118 12.29 19.63 -11.45
N ILE A 119 11.63 18.64 -12.06
CA ILE A 119 10.75 17.68 -11.38
C ILE A 119 11.13 16.29 -11.84
N VAL A 120 11.31 15.39 -10.88
CA VAL A 120 11.42 13.96 -11.13
C VAL A 120 10.02 13.36 -11.05
N THR A 121 9.66 12.57 -12.05
CA THR A 121 8.41 11.80 -12.07
C THR A 121 8.74 10.32 -12.07
N VAL A 122 8.09 9.56 -11.21
CA VAL A 122 8.17 8.10 -11.16
C VAL A 122 6.78 7.55 -11.45
N ASP A 123 6.67 6.77 -12.52
CA ASP A 123 5.41 6.12 -12.90
C ASP A 123 5.38 4.70 -12.35
N VAL A 124 4.35 4.40 -11.57
CA VAL A 124 4.18 3.13 -10.87
C VAL A 124 2.93 2.45 -11.43
N LYS A 125 3.04 1.18 -11.82
CA LYS A 125 1.87 0.38 -12.22
C LYS A 125 0.92 0.20 -11.06
N LEU A 126 -0.38 0.33 -11.32
CA LEU A 126 -1.41 0.10 -10.31
C LEU A 126 -1.32 -1.32 -9.76
N ASP A 127 -1.05 -2.32 -10.60
CA ASP A 127 -0.97 -3.73 -10.19
C ASP A 127 0.08 -4.02 -9.11
N LEU A 128 1.09 -3.15 -8.95
CA LEU A 128 2.11 -3.26 -7.91
C LEU A 128 1.69 -2.66 -6.56
N LEU A 129 0.53 -2.01 -6.52
CA LEU A 129 -0.02 -1.32 -5.37
C LEU A 129 -1.17 -2.13 -4.77
N ASP A 130 -1.03 -2.47 -3.50
CA ASP A 130 -2.09 -3.14 -2.75
C ASP A 130 -3.11 -2.16 -2.17
N ILE A 131 -4.37 -2.60 -2.12
CA ILE A 131 -5.47 -1.85 -1.52
C ILE A 131 -5.68 -2.29 -0.07
N GLU A 132 -5.91 -1.33 0.84
CA GLU A 132 -6.28 -1.62 2.23
C GLU A 132 -7.77 -1.35 2.47
N GLN A 133 -8.57 -2.42 2.57
CA GLN A 133 -10.03 -2.32 2.66
C GLN A 133 -10.58 -2.42 4.08
N CYS A 134 -9.76 -2.89 5.02
CA CYS A 134 -10.15 -3.04 6.41
C CYS A 134 -10.37 -1.67 7.10
N PRO A 135 -11.16 -1.63 8.18
CA PRO A 135 -11.28 -0.43 8.99
C PRO A 135 -9.91 -0.05 9.58
N SER A 136 -9.59 1.25 9.54
CA SER A 136 -8.37 1.82 10.12
C SER A 136 -8.71 3.13 10.84
N ASP A 137 -7.70 3.77 11.44
CA ASP A 137 -7.89 5.07 12.09
C ASP A 137 -8.27 6.15 11.07
N PHE A 138 -9.16 7.07 11.48
CA PHE A 138 -9.66 8.16 10.63
C PHE A 138 -8.57 9.13 10.14
N TYR A 139 -7.46 9.24 10.88
CA TYR A 139 -6.35 10.14 10.53
C TYR A 139 -5.47 9.59 9.40
N THR A 140 -5.60 8.30 9.07
CA THR A 140 -4.83 7.67 8.00
C THR A 140 -5.56 7.88 6.67
N SER A 141 -4.92 8.57 5.73
CA SER A 141 -5.49 8.77 4.39
C SER A 141 -5.56 7.43 3.63
N ASN A 142 -6.77 6.89 3.52
CA ASN A 142 -7.04 5.66 2.80
C ASN A 142 -8.44 5.71 2.17
N ALA A 143 -8.50 5.84 0.83
CA ALA A 143 -9.75 5.90 0.08
C ALA A 143 -10.57 4.59 0.12
N PHE A 144 -9.94 3.47 0.48
CA PHE A 144 -10.56 2.14 0.49
C PHE A 144 -10.93 1.67 1.89
N MET A 145 -10.64 2.46 2.91
CA MET A 145 -10.93 2.13 4.30
C MET A 145 -12.42 1.78 4.48
N GLY A 146 -12.68 0.65 5.15
CA GLY A 146 -14.03 0.20 5.47
C GLY A 146 -14.86 -0.28 4.26
N THR A 147 -14.21 -0.52 3.12
CA THR A 147 -14.90 -1.12 1.95
C THR A 147 -15.01 -2.64 2.03
N ALA A 148 -14.24 -3.29 2.91
CA ALA A 148 -14.32 -4.72 3.16
C ALA A 148 -15.72 -5.11 3.67
N ARG A 149 -16.16 -6.33 3.31
CA ARG A 149 -17.52 -6.82 3.58
C ARG A 149 -17.56 -7.95 4.60
N CYS A 150 -16.62 -7.92 5.55
CA CYS A 150 -16.62 -8.81 6.69
C CYS A 150 -17.86 -8.61 7.56
N ASP A 151 -18.30 -9.67 8.24
CA ASP A 151 -19.27 -9.55 9.32
C ASP A 151 -18.55 -9.06 10.60
N TYR A 152 -18.54 -7.75 10.83
CA TYR A 152 -17.78 -7.16 11.94
C TYR A 152 -18.31 -7.51 13.33
N GLU A 153 -19.49 -8.14 13.45
CA GLU A 153 -19.99 -8.65 14.73
C GLU A 153 -19.20 -9.89 15.15
N THR A 154 -19.01 -10.84 14.23
CA THR A 154 -18.42 -12.16 14.50
C THR A 154 -17.01 -12.37 13.95
N THR A 155 -16.49 -11.44 13.13
CA THR A 155 -15.16 -11.51 12.51
C THR A 155 -14.29 -10.25 12.71
N TYR A 156 -12.98 -10.40 12.53
CA TYR A 156 -12.00 -9.32 12.37
C TYR A 156 -11.53 -9.27 10.91
N CYS A 157 -11.37 -8.07 10.36
CA CYS A 157 -10.80 -7.88 9.02
C CYS A 157 -9.29 -7.79 9.10
N GLN A 158 -8.59 -8.53 8.24
CA GLN A 158 -7.15 -8.44 8.08
C GLN A 158 -6.78 -8.17 6.63
N ARG A 159 -5.85 -7.25 6.41
CA ARG A 159 -5.28 -6.96 5.10
C ARG A 159 -4.43 -8.15 4.62
N ILE A 160 -4.51 -8.45 3.33
CA ILE A 160 -3.61 -9.38 2.65
C ILE A 160 -2.67 -8.55 1.76
N GLU A 161 -1.37 -8.78 1.90
CA GLU A 161 -0.35 -8.10 1.11
C GLU A 161 -0.08 -8.85 -0.21
N ASN A 162 0.48 -8.13 -1.17
CA ASN A 162 0.90 -8.60 -2.49
C ASN A 162 -0.24 -9.20 -3.31
N GLN A 163 -1.41 -8.58 -3.26
CA GLN A 163 -2.60 -8.95 -4.04
C GLN A 163 -2.83 -7.99 -5.22
N GLY A 164 -2.04 -6.93 -5.29
CA GLY A 164 -2.16 -5.86 -6.27
C GLY A 164 -3.44 -5.05 -6.09
N PHE A 165 -3.78 -4.28 -7.11
CA PHE A 165 -4.87 -3.32 -7.05
C PHE A 165 -6.23 -3.98 -7.31
N GLN A 166 -6.62 -4.90 -6.42
CA GLN A 166 -7.82 -5.72 -6.59
C GLN A 166 -8.74 -5.64 -5.36
N LEU A 167 -9.99 -5.23 -5.59
CA LEU A 167 -10.99 -5.06 -4.52
C LEU A 167 -11.46 -6.35 -3.86
N HIS A 168 -11.18 -7.51 -4.45
CA HIS A 168 -11.65 -8.80 -3.98
C HIS A 168 -10.56 -9.59 -3.25
N GLN A 169 -9.28 -9.39 -3.55
CA GLN A 169 -8.21 -10.21 -2.95
C GLN A 169 -7.51 -9.54 -1.77
N GLY A 170 -7.68 -8.22 -1.56
CA GLY A 170 -6.91 -7.44 -0.58
C GLY A 170 -7.26 -7.63 0.91
N TYR A 171 -8.23 -8.48 1.26
CA TYR A 171 -8.60 -8.71 2.66
C TYR A 171 -9.08 -10.14 2.94
N ARG A 172 -8.98 -10.55 4.21
CA ARG A 172 -9.63 -11.72 4.79
C ARG A 172 -10.42 -11.36 6.04
N CYS A 173 -11.39 -12.21 6.38
CA CYS A 173 -12.18 -12.10 7.60
C CYS A 173 -11.94 -13.34 8.46
N ASP A 174 -11.40 -13.10 9.66
CA ASP A 174 -11.07 -14.12 10.65
C ASP A 174 -12.13 -14.14 11.76
N CYS A 175 -12.65 -15.32 12.13
CA CYS A 175 -13.60 -15.40 13.26
C CYS A 175 -12.97 -14.87 14.55
N LYS A 176 -13.74 -14.09 15.31
CA LYS A 176 -13.32 -13.62 16.64
C LYS A 176 -13.18 -14.79 17.62
N GLN A 177 -12.40 -14.59 18.68
CA GLN A 177 -12.33 -15.55 19.78
C GLN A 177 -13.73 -15.80 20.36
N GLY A 178 -14.06 -17.07 20.59
CA GLY A 178 -15.41 -17.48 21.02
C GLY A 178 -16.39 -17.71 19.87
N TYR A 179 -15.98 -17.48 18.63
CA TYR A 179 -16.71 -17.87 17.42
C TYR A 179 -15.95 -18.98 16.67
N GLU A 180 -16.69 -19.75 15.88
CA GLU A 180 -16.13 -20.78 15.01
C GLU A 180 -16.76 -20.75 13.62
N TYR A 181 -15.99 -21.21 12.63
CA TYR A 181 -16.47 -21.39 11.27
C TYR A 181 -17.55 -22.48 11.23
N PRO A 182 -18.76 -22.19 10.69
CA PRO A 182 -19.84 -23.17 10.61
C PRO A 182 -19.47 -24.42 9.81
N TRP A 183 -18.62 -24.27 8.79
CA TRP A 183 -18.04 -25.37 8.03
C TRP A 183 -16.52 -25.29 8.12
N LYS A 184 -15.91 -26.18 8.91
CA LYS A 184 -14.47 -26.39 8.85
C LYS A 184 -14.19 -27.30 7.65
N GLY A 185 -13.93 -26.71 6.49
CA GLY A 185 -13.14 -27.41 5.48
C GLY A 185 -11.78 -27.75 6.08
N ALA A 186 -11.16 -28.87 5.67
CA ALA A 186 -9.89 -29.32 6.25
C ALA A 186 -8.77 -28.24 6.21
N ASN A 187 -8.90 -27.22 5.35
CA ASN A 187 -7.93 -26.16 5.12
C ASN A 187 -8.50 -24.72 5.16
N GLU A 188 -9.75 -24.49 5.58
CA GLU A 188 -10.34 -23.13 5.63
C GLU A 188 -10.23 -22.54 7.03
N TYR A 189 -9.30 -21.60 7.20
CA TYR A 189 -9.03 -20.91 8.47
C TYR A 189 -9.56 -19.47 8.51
N PHE A 190 -10.07 -18.95 7.39
CA PHE A 190 -10.58 -17.59 7.22
C PHE A 190 -11.46 -17.49 5.95
N TYR A 191 -12.32 -16.48 5.90
CA TYR A 191 -13.04 -16.14 4.67
C TYR A 191 -12.23 -15.11 3.88
N THR A 192 -11.85 -15.46 2.66
CA THR A 192 -11.17 -14.54 1.74
C THR A 192 -12.15 -13.54 1.13
N GLY A 193 -11.66 -12.35 0.78
CA GLY A 193 -12.48 -11.30 0.17
C GLY A 193 -13.15 -11.73 -1.15
N ASP A 194 -12.49 -12.58 -1.93
CA ASP A 194 -12.99 -13.10 -3.21
C ASP A 194 -14.23 -13.97 -3.01
N LEU A 195 -14.21 -14.84 -2.00
CA LEU A 195 -15.35 -15.67 -1.59
C LEU A 195 -16.53 -14.80 -1.15
N ILE A 196 -16.26 -13.75 -0.36
CA ILE A 196 -17.29 -12.85 0.16
C ILE A 196 -17.91 -12.03 -0.97
N GLU A 197 -17.08 -11.40 -1.80
CA GLU A 197 -17.54 -10.57 -2.91
C GLU A 197 -18.25 -11.41 -3.98
N ASP A 198 -17.73 -12.59 -4.38
CA ASP A 198 -18.44 -13.47 -5.33
C ASP A 198 -19.78 -13.95 -4.76
N SER A 199 -19.80 -14.40 -3.50
CA SER A 199 -21.05 -14.80 -2.84
C SER A 199 -22.06 -13.67 -2.79
N ARG A 200 -21.60 -12.44 -2.55
CA ARG A 200 -22.45 -11.25 -2.56
C ARG A 200 -22.98 -10.93 -3.95
N GLN A 201 -22.15 -10.97 -4.97
CA GLN A 201 -22.57 -10.70 -6.35
C GLN A 201 -23.66 -11.69 -6.79
N ARG A 202 -23.50 -12.97 -6.42
CA ARG A 202 -24.55 -13.99 -6.61
C ARG A 202 -25.81 -13.70 -5.80
N TYR A 203 -25.66 -13.26 -4.55
CA TYR A 203 -26.79 -12.84 -3.72
C TYR A 203 -27.59 -11.69 -4.36
N LEU A 204 -26.91 -10.67 -4.89
CA LEU A 204 -27.54 -9.54 -5.59
C LEU A 204 -28.25 -9.95 -6.88
N ARG A 205 -27.74 -10.98 -7.57
CA ARG A 205 -28.39 -11.57 -8.77
C ARG A 205 -29.50 -12.57 -8.46
N ASN A 206 -29.78 -12.83 -7.18
CA ASN A 206 -30.73 -13.86 -6.73
C ASN A 206 -30.34 -15.30 -7.18
N ASP A 207 -29.04 -15.54 -7.37
CA ASP A 207 -28.49 -16.85 -7.67
C ASP A 207 -28.29 -17.67 -6.37
N THR A 208 -28.12 -18.99 -6.50
CA THR A 208 -27.71 -19.83 -5.36
C THR A 208 -26.36 -19.39 -4.83
N ASN A 209 -26.30 -18.98 -3.56
CA ASN A 209 -25.12 -18.40 -2.94
C ASN A 209 -24.97 -18.82 -1.47
N ARG A 210 -23.81 -18.52 -0.87
CA ARG A 210 -23.52 -18.77 0.54
C ARG A 210 -23.29 -17.47 1.31
N PHE A 211 -23.70 -16.31 0.80
CA PHE A 211 -23.34 -15.02 1.38
C PHE A 211 -23.79 -14.89 2.85
N ASN A 212 -25.07 -15.15 3.13
CA ASN A 212 -25.63 -15.14 4.49
C ASN A 212 -25.06 -16.22 5.43
N ARG A 213 -24.28 -17.13 4.87
CA ARG A 213 -23.63 -18.23 5.56
C ARG A 213 -22.18 -17.91 5.92
N LEU A 214 -21.57 -16.89 5.32
CA LEU A 214 -20.20 -16.42 5.61
C LEU A 214 -20.15 -15.59 6.91
N VAL A 215 -20.76 -16.12 7.96
CA VAL A 215 -20.84 -15.54 9.30
C VAL A 215 -20.36 -16.59 10.28
N CYS A 216 -19.61 -16.20 11.31
CA CYS A 216 -19.14 -17.15 12.31
C CYS A 216 -20.23 -17.44 13.34
N ARG A 217 -20.32 -18.68 13.82
CA ARG A 217 -21.27 -19.05 14.87
C ARG A 217 -20.59 -18.98 16.23
N MET A 218 -21.34 -18.71 17.30
CA MET A 218 -20.79 -18.80 18.65
C MET A 218 -20.30 -20.22 18.91
N SER A 219 -19.05 -20.34 19.35
CA SER A 219 -18.48 -21.61 19.79
C SER A 219 -19.23 -22.03 21.04
N THR A 220 -20.00 -23.11 20.94
CA THR A 220 -20.55 -23.75 22.12
C THR A 220 -19.39 -24.30 22.93
N ALA A 221 -18.97 -23.56 23.95
CA ALA A 221 -18.17 -24.13 25.01
C ALA A 221 -18.94 -25.37 25.50
N THR A 222 -18.35 -26.55 25.33
CA THR A 222 -18.70 -27.70 26.18
C THR A 222 -18.46 -27.23 27.60
N HIS A 223 -19.49 -26.70 28.23
CA HIS A 223 -19.41 -26.24 29.60
C HIS A 223 -18.89 -27.42 30.43
N PRO A 224 -17.95 -27.21 31.37
CA PRO A 224 -17.52 -28.25 32.29
C PRO A 224 -18.62 -28.60 33.31
N LYS A 225 -19.91 -28.38 33.00
CA LYS A 225 -21.05 -28.75 33.85
C LYS A 225 -20.96 -30.22 34.24
N LEU A 226 -20.58 -31.10 33.32
CA LEU A 226 -20.35 -32.51 33.64
C LEU A 226 -19.15 -32.71 34.57
N ALA A 227 -18.02 -32.03 34.34
CA ALA A 227 -16.81 -32.17 35.17
C ALA A 227 -17.02 -31.65 36.61
N VAL A 228 -17.74 -30.53 36.78
CA VAL A 228 -18.07 -29.97 38.10
C VAL A 228 -19.05 -30.88 38.84
N ILE A 229 -20.07 -31.41 38.15
CA ILE A 229 -21.01 -32.35 38.77
C ILE A 229 -20.31 -33.65 39.18
N THR A 230 -19.41 -34.20 38.36
CA THR A 230 -18.64 -35.40 38.73
C THR A 230 -17.68 -35.15 39.90
N LEU A 231 -17.06 -33.97 39.98
CA LEU A 231 -16.21 -33.59 41.12
C LEU A 231 -17.02 -33.47 42.42
N PHE A 232 -18.19 -32.81 42.37
CA PHE A 232 -19.09 -32.73 43.52
C PHE A 232 -19.59 -34.10 43.97
N ILE A 233 -19.98 -34.98 43.04
CA ILE A 233 -20.42 -36.35 43.37
C ILE A 233 -19.28 -37.15 43.98
N SER A 234 -18.05 -37.04 43.47
CA SER A 234 -16.88 -37.72 44.03
C SER A 234 -16.52 -37.24 45.44
N LEU A 235 -16.64 -35.94 45.71
CA LEU A 235 -16.42 -35.35 47.03
C LEU A 235 -17.48 -35.82 48.04
N ILE A 236 -18.76 -35.87 47.64
CA ILE A 236 -19.85 -36.40 48.48
C ILE A 236 -19.62 -37.88 48.77
N PHE A 237 -19.25 -38.68 47.76
CA PHE A 237 -18.94 -40.10 47.95
C PHE A 237 -17.76 -40.33 48.91
N SER A 238 -16.72 -39.49 48.83
CA SER A 238 -15.58 -39.57 49.76
C SER A 238 -15.92 -39.16 51.19
N TYR A 239 -16.89 -38.26 51.38
CA TYR A 239 -17.34 -37.82 52.71
C TYR A 239 -18.24 -38.85 53.41
N PHE A 240 -18.98 -39.68 52.66
CA PHE A 240 -19.83 -40.75 53.20
C PHE A 240 -19.08 -42.08 53.45
N MET A 241 -17.83 -42.20 52.98
CA MET A 241 -16.97 -43.39 53.15
C MET A 241 -15.92 -43.22 54.28
N HIS A 242 -16.07 -42.19 55.12
CA HIS A 242 -15.39 -42.01 56.40
C HIS A 242 -16.43 -41.91 57.51
#